data_AF-A0A6P0M0F8-F1
#
_entry.id   AF-A0A6P0M0F8-F1
#
_cell.length_a   1.000
_cell.length_b   1.000
_cell.length_c   1.000
_cell.angle_alpha   90.00
_cell.angle_beta   90.00
_cell.angle_gamma   90.00
#
_symmetry.space_group_name_H-M   'P 1'
#
loop_
_entity.id
_entity.type
_entity.pdbx_description
1 polymer ?
#
loop_
_entity_poly.entity_id
_entity_poly.type
_entity_poly.pdbx_seq_one_letter_code
_entity_poly.pdbx_strand_id
1 'polypeptide(L)'
;MEVAGVQKLSLPILQAAVHDSGAAITLKYNVTNMPELMAWADVGISGGGSTTWEMAFMGTPNLVIILTDSQKMSVKNLHTIQVCIDLGWHENVSRVQIAESLKQLLLTSNLRGSLIEKGHSLIDGQGSSRVVDRIINVNH
;
A
#
# COMPACT_ATOMS: atom_id res chain seq x y z
N MET A 1 -6.00 9.78 -1.00
CA MET A 1 -5.92 8.62 -0.11
C MET A 1 -6.62 7.46 -0.78
N GLU A 2 -5.87 6.39 -1.06
CA GLU A 2 -6.38 5.15 -1.65
C GLU A 2 -6.38 4.05 -0.58
N VAL A 3 -7.42 3.22 -0.56
CA VAL A 3 -7.55 2.04 0.32
C VAL A 3 -7.75 0.82 -0.57
N ALA A 4 -6.73 -0.03 -0.69
CA ALA A 4 -6.81 -1.30 -1.41
C ALA A 4 -6.92 -2.47 -0.41
N GLY A 5 -8.02 -3.23 -0.47
CA GLY A 5 -8.26 -4.36 0.43
C GLY A 5 -9.25 -5.38 -0.16
N VAL A 6 -8.93 -6.67 -0.02
CA VAL A 6 -9.69 -7.82 -0.55
C VAL A 6 -10.79 -8.28 0.44
N GLN A 7 -11.39 -7.36 1.19
CA GLN A 7 -12.45 -7.72 2.13
C GLN A 7 -13.83 -7.50 1.49
N LYS A 8 -14.65 -8.55 1.56
CA LYS A 8 -15.98 -8.70 0.96
C LYS A 8 -17.02 -7.78 1.63
N LEU A 9 -16.79 -6.46 1.63
CA LEU A 9 -17.84 -5.50 1.87
C LEU A 9 -18.65 -5.36 0.58
N SER A 10 -19.98 -5.40 0.67
CA SER A 10 -20.80 -5.17 -0.52
C SER A 10 -20.67 -3.70 -0.95
N LEU A 11 -20.57 -3.47 -2.26
CA LEU A 11 -20.55 -2.13 -2.85
C LEU A 11 -21.60 -1.16 -2.26
N PRO A 12 -22.85 -1.60 -1.99
CA PRO A 12 -23.85 -0.75 -1.36
C PRO A 12 -23.45 -0.21 0.02
N ILE A 13 -22.76 -1.01 0.85
CA ILE A 13 -22.31 -0.57 2.19
C ILE A 13 -21.25 0.52 2.06
N LEU A 14 -20.31 0.37 1.11
CA LEU A 14 -19.28 1.37 0.86
C LEU A 14 -19.88 2.66 0.30
N GLN A 15 -20.85 2.57 -0.61
CA GLN A 15 -21.56 3.73 -1.15
C GLN A 15 -22.30 4.52 -0.07
N ALA A 16 -23.03 3.82 0.82
CA ALA A 16 -23.70 4.44 1.95
C ALA A 16 -22.69 5.12 2.90
N ALA A 17 -21.61 4.42 3.26
CA ALA A 17 -20.57 4.98 4.14
C ALA A 17 -19.90 6.23 3.55
N VAL A 18 -19.68 6.28 2.23
CA VAL A 18 -19.16 7.47 1.54
C VAL A 18 -20.15 8.63 1.62
N HIS A 19 -21.42 8.38 1.29
CA HIS A 19 -22.49 9.37 1.34
C HIS A 19 -22.65 9.97 2.75
N ASP A 20 -22.62 9.13 3.78
CA ASP A 20 -22.88 9.55 5.17
C ASP A 20 -21.66 10.20 5.83
N SER A 21 -20.47 10.12 5.23
CA SER A 21 -19.23 10.63 5.84
C SER A 21 -19.15 12.17 5.89
N GLY A 22 -19.81 12.87 4.96
CA GLY A 22 -19.65 14.31 4.74
C GLY A 22 -18.26 14.75 4.26
N ALA A 23 -17.35 13.80 3.99
CA ALA A 23 -16.00 14.06 3.50
C ALA A 23 -15.91 13.90 1.97
N ALA A 24 -14.90 14.52 1.36
CA ALA A 24 -14.62 14.36 -0.07
C ALA A 24 -14.01 12.97 -0.35
N ILE A 25 -14.85 11.95 -0.47
CA ILE A 25 -14.44 10.57 -0.75
C ILE A 25 -14.92 10.16 -2.15
N THR A 26 -13.99 9.71 -2.99
CA THR A 26 -14.31 9.13 -4.30
C THR A 26 -14.16 7.62 -4.22
N LEU A 27 -15.26 6.88 -4.39
CA LEU A 27 -15.23 5.43 -4.49
C LEU A 27 -14.97 4.99 -5.94
N LYS A 28 -13.91 4.20 -6.15
CA LYS A 28 -13.63 3.55 -7.43
C LYS A 28 -13.73 2.03 -7.25
N TYR A 29 -14.31 1.35 -8.23
CA TYR A 29 -14.50 -0.10 -8.23
C TYR A 29 -14.03 -0.69 -9.55
N ASN A 30 -13.44 -1.89 -9.51
CA ASN A 30 -12.87 -2.57 -10.67
C ASN A 30 -11.91 -1.67 -11.48
N VAL A 31 -10.98 -1.04 -10.76
CA VAL A 31 -10.02 -0.09 -11.33
C VAL A 31 -9.03 -0.84 -12.22
N THR A 32 -8.90 -0.38 -13.47
CA THR A 32 -7.95 -0.92 -14.45
C THR A 32 -6.66 -0.11 -14.55
N ASN A 33 -6.62 1.08 -13.95
CA ASN A 33 -5.52 2.04 -14.00
C ASN A 33 -4.94 2.33 -12.60
N MET A 34 -4.70 1.26 -11.82
CA MET A 34 -4.13 1.35 -10.46
C MET A 34 -2.76 2.04 -10.41
N PRO A 35 -1.80 1.75 -11.30
CA PRO A 35 -0.50 2.43 -11.28
C PRO A 35 -0.62 3.95 -11.37
N GLU A 36 -1.49 4.47 -12.23
CA GLU A 36 -1.71 5.91 -12.39
C GLU A 36 -2.29 6.55 -11.13
N LEU A 37 -3.19 5.84 -10.42
CA LEU A 37 -3.75 6.32 -9.15
C LEU A 37 -2.70 6.33 -8.04
N MET A 38 -1.86 5.29 -7.96
CA MET A 38 -0.76 5.23 -7.00
C MET A 38 0.23 6.36 -7.23
N ALA A 39 0.69 6.56 -8.48
CA ALA A 39 1.63 7.63 -8.84
C ALA A 39 1.07 9.03 -8.59
N TRP A 40 -0.25 9.21 -8.73
CA TRP A 40 -0.93 10.47 -8.43
C TRP A 40 -1.05 10.75 -6.92
N ALA A 41 -1.13 9.72 -6.09
CA ALA A 41 -1.39 9.88 -4.67
C ALA A 41 -0.13 10.30 -3.88
N ASP A 42 -0.29 11.24 -2.94
CA ASP A 42 0.78 11.62 -2.01
C ASP A 42 1.09 10.52 -0.97
N VAL A 43 0.05 9.77 -0.57
CA VAL A 43 0.10 8.72 0.45
C VAL A 43 -0.99 7.67 0.18
N GLY A 44 -0.65 6.40 0.35
CA GLY A 44 -1.56 5.25 0.33
C GLY A 44 -1.81 4.63 1.72
N ILE A 45 -2.95 3.96 1.88
CA ILE A 45 -3.21 3.04 2.99
C ILE A 45 -3.60 1.69 2.38
N SER A 46 -2.99 0.59 2.82
CA SER A 46 -3.26 -0.72 2.20
C SER A 46 -3.08 -1.88 3.16
N GLY A 47 -3.57 -3.05 2.74
CA GLY A 47 -3.16 -4.33 3.33
C GLY A 47 -1.73 -4.71 2.96
N GLY A 48 -1.10 -5.58 3.76
CA GLY A 48 0.30 -6.00 3.57
C GLY A 48 0.60 -6.97 2.42
N GLY A 49 -0.17 -6.91 1.32
CA GLY A 49 -0.05 -7.81 0.16
C GLY A 49 0.95 -7.35 -0.91
N SER A 50 0.73 -7.77 -2.17
CA SER A 50 1.54 -7.31 -3.32
C SER A 50 1.49 -5.79 -3.49
N THR A 51 0.37 -5.17 -3.13
CA THR A 51 0.15 -3.73 -3.18
C THR A 51 1.22 -2.93 -2.44
N THR A 52 1.80 -3.45 -1.36
CA THR A 52 2.90 -2.75 -0.66
C THR A 52 4.15 -2.62 -1.56
N TRP A 53 4.44 -3.65 -2.34
CA TRP A 53 5.55 -3.64 -3.30
C TRP A 53 5.23 -2.76 -4.52
N GLU A 54 3.99 -2.80 -4.99
CA GLU A 54 3.50 -1.95 -6.08
C GLU A 54 3.62 -0.47 -5.68
N MET A 55 3.16 -0.06 -4.50
CA MET A 55 3.31 1.32 -4.02
C MET A 55 4.77 1.75 -3.87
N ALA A 56 5.63 0.86 -3.37
CA ALA A 56 7.07 1.14 -3.28
C ALA A 56 7.72 1.32 -4.66
N PHE A 57 7.29 0.54 -5.67
CA PHE A 57 7.72 0.71 -7.06
C PHE A 57 7.18 2.00 -7.69
N MET A 58 5.93 2.38 -7.37
CA MET A 58 5.30 3.59 -7.87
C MET A 58 5.77 4.87 -7.18
N GLY A 59 6.60 4.76 -6.13
CA GLY A 59 7.07 5.91 -5.37
C GLY A 59 6.00 6.54 -4.48
N THR A 60 5.06 5.73 -3.99
CA THR A 60 3.95 6.18 -3.13
C THR A 60 4.20 5.76 -1.67
N PRO A 61 4.46 6.69 -0.74
CA PRO A 61 4.54 6.39 0.68
C PRO A 61 3.25 5.72 1.20
N ASN A 62 3.39 4.67 2.00
CA ASN A 62 2.27 3.80 2.34
C ASN A 62 2.20 3.46 3.84
N LEU A 63 1.01 3.58 4.42
CA LEU A 63 0.65 3.01 5.73
C LEU A 63 0.04 1.62 5.52
N VAL A 64 0.60 0.61 6.18
CA VAL A 64 0.20 -0.78 6.00
C VAL A 64 -0.51 -1.29 7.23
N ILE A 65 -1.71 -1.86 7.05
CA ILE A 65 -2.43 -2.60 8.07
C ILE A 65 -2.31 -4.09 7.74
N ILE A 66 -1.84 -4.89 8.70
CA ILE A 66 -1.68 -6.33 8.50
C ILE A 66 -3.05 -7.00 8.64
N LEU A 67 -3.54 -7.60 7.54
CA LEU A 67 -4.86 -8.24 7.46
C LEU A 67 -4.80 -9.76 7.66
N THR A 68 -3.65 -10.38 7.39
CA THR A 68 -3.48 -11.85 7.49
C THR A 68 -2.09 -12.19 8.03
N ASP A 69 -1.94 -13.35 8.67
CA ASP A 69 -0.65 -13.78 9.25
C ASP A 69 0.48 -13.85 8.22
N SER A 70 0.15 -14.23 6.98
CA SER A 70 1.11 -14.30 5.87
C SER A 70 1.78 -12.96 5.53
N GLN A 71 1.18 -11.83 5.92
CA GLN A 71 1.71 -10.50 5.64
C GLN A 71 2.70 -10.03 6.72
N LYS A 72 2.64 -10.58 7.94
CA LYS A 72 3.39 -10.09 9.11
C LYS A 72 4.89 -9.95 8.86
N MET A 73 5.52 -11.01 8.34
CA MET A 73 6.97 -11.04 8.14
C MET A 73 7.40 -10.02 7.08
N SER A 74 6.72 -10.02 5.93
CA SER A 74 7.06 -9.13 4.82
C SER A 74 6.87 -7.66 5.20
N VAL A 75 5.76 -7.31 5.83
CA VAL A 75 5.47 -5.93 6.27
C VAL A 75 6.48 -5.45 7.31
N LYS A 76 6.79 -6.27 8.31
CA LYS A 76 7.77 -5.91 9.35
C LYS A 76 9.17 -5.68 8.75
N ASN A 77 9.58 -6.52 7.79
CA ASN A 77 10.86 -6.36 7.12
C ASN A 77 10.90 -5.07 6.29
N LEU A 78 9.86 -4.81 5.48
CA LEU A 78 9.76 -3.58 4.69
C LEU A 78 9.72 -2.32 5.56
N HIS A 79 9.06 -2.38 6.71
CA HIS A 79 9.07 -1.29 7.69
C HIS A 79 10.46 -1.03 8.25
N THR A 80 11.19 -2.09 8.62
CA THR A 80 12.54 -2.01 9.19
C THR A 80 13.53 -1.34 8.24
N ILE A 81 13.39 -1.57 6.93
CA ILE A 81 14.23 -0.93 5.90
C ILE A 81 13.62 0.39 5.37
N GLN A 82 12.60 0.93 6.05
CA GLN A 82 11.96 2.21 5.75
C GLN A 82 11.37 2.28 4.33
N VAL A 83 10.68 1.22 3.88
CA VAL A 83 9.93 1.21 2.61
C VAL A 83 8.43 1.49 2.84
N CYS A 84 7.90 1.11 4.01
CA CYS A 84 6.52 1.41 4.40
C CYS A 84 6.42 1.66 5.92
N ILE A 85 5.26 2.12 6.37
CA ILE A 85 4.95 2.26 7.79
C ILE A 85 3.98 1.14 8.20
N ASP A 86 4.42 0.24 9.06
CA ASP A 86 3.57 -0.81 9.63
C ASP A 86 2.72 -0.23 10.77
N LEU A 87 1.40 -0.25 10.62
CA LEU A 87 0.46 0.13 11.69
C LEU A 87 0.13 -1.03 12.64
N GLY A 88 0.45 -2.27 12.24
CA GLY A 88 0.22 -3.49 13.01
C GLY A 88 -0.99 -4.31 12.55
N TRP A 89 -1.38 -5.26 13.40
CA TRP A 89 -2.48 -6.19 13.17
C TRP A 89 -3.84 -5.49 13.16
N HIS A 90 -4.69 -5.75 12.17
CA HIS A 90 -5.94 -5.03 11.94
C HIS A 90 -6.87 -4.90 13.17
N GLU A 91 -6.88 -5.88 14.08
CA GLU A 91 -7.71 -5.82 15.30
C GLU A 91 -7.15 -4.86 16.36
N ASN A 92 -5.86 -4.56 16.28
CA ASN A 92 -5.15 -3.70 17.23
C ASN A 92 -4.99 -2.26 16.71
N VAL A 93 -5.31 -2.01 15.44
CA VAL A 93 -5.19 -0.69 14.83
C VAL A 93 -6.42 0.16 15.15
N SER A 94 -6.22 1.28 15.83
CA SER A 94 -7.30 2.21 16.15
C SER A 94 -7.47 3.31 15.09
N ARG A 95 -8.67 3.91 15.02
CA ARG A 95 -8.93 5.07 14.14
C ARG A 95 -8.02 6.26 14.46
N VAL A 96 -7.73 6.47 15.74
CA VAL A 96 -6.84 7.55 16.21
C VAL A 96 -5.43 7.31 15.70
N GLN A 97 -4.91 6.08 15.82
CA GLN A 97 -3.59 5.71 15.31
C GLN A 97 -3.48 5.93 13.80
N ILE A 98 -4.49 5.51 13.02
CA ILE A 98 -4.51 5.74 11.57
C ILE A 98 -4.44 7.23 11.26
N ALA A 99 -5.27 8.04 11.92
CA ALA A 99 -5.32 9.48 11.69
C ALA A 99 -4.00 10.18 12.07
N GLU A 100 -3.39 9.81 13.18
CA GLU A 100 -2.11 10.37 13.65
C GLU A 100 -0.96 9.98 12.72
N SER A 101 -0.85 8.71 12.35
CA SER A 101 0.17 8.24 11.40
C SER A 101 0.01 8.87 10.03
N LEU A 102 -1.22 9.02 9.53
CA LEU A 102 -1.50 9.70 8.27
C LEU A 102 -1.12 11.18 8.33
N LYS A 103 -1.51 11.87 9.41
CA LYS A 103 -1.14 13.27 9.62
C LYS A 103 0.37 13.45 9.69
N GLN A 104 1.07 12.60 10.43
CA GLN A 104 2.53 12.64 10.53
C GLN A 104 3.18 12.45 9.15
N LEU A 105 2.72 11.46 8.38
CA LEU A 105 3.26 11.17 7.06
C LEU A 105 2.97 12.31 6.07
N LEU A 106 1.79 12.93 6.11
CA LEU A 106 1.43 14.08 5.27
C LEU A 106 2.20 15.36 5.63
N LEU A 107 2.55 15.56 6.90
CA LEU A 107 3.26 16.77 7.34
C LEU A 107 4.79 16.64 7.28
N THR A 108 5.33 15.43 7.12
CA THR A 108 6.78 15.20 7.15
C THR A 108 7.34 14.87 5.77
N SER A 109 7.73 15.90 5.00
CA SER A 109 8.28 15.73 3.64
C SER A 109 9.54 14.84 3.61
N ASN A 110 10.43 15.00 4.58
CA ASN A 110 11.66 14.19 4.68
C ASN A 110 11.36 12.69 4.87
N LEU A 111 10.33 12.37 5.66
CA LEU A 111 9.90 10.98 5.86
C LEU A 111 9.36 10.40 4.55
N ARG A 112 8.52 11.15 3.83
CA ARG A 112 8.03 10.72 2.50
C ARG A 112 9.19 10.51 1.53
N GLY A 113 10.09 11.48 1.42
CA GLY A 113 11.25 11.37 0.53
C GLY A 113 12.11 10.14 0.84
N SER A 114 12.35 9.86 2.14
CA SER A 114 13.09 8.67 2.56
C SER A 114 12.38 7.36 2.18
N LEU A 115 11.07 7.26 2.40
CA LEU A 115 10.30 6.07 2.02
C LEU A 115 10.35 5.81 0.50
N ILE A 116 10.22 6.87 -0.30
CA ILE A 116 10.27 6.80 -1.77
C ILE A 116 11.65 6.34 -2.24
N GLU A 117 12.71 6.97 -1.73
CA GLU A 117 14.09 6.62 -2.09
C GLU A 117 14.39 5.16 -1.77
N LYS A 118 13.99 4.69 -0.58
CA LYS A 118 14.18 3.30 -0.17
C LYS A 118 13.38 2.33 -1.03
N GLY A 119 12.13 2.65 -1.34
CA GLY A 119 11.28 1.85 -2.23
C GLY A 119 11.92 1.66 -3.62
N HIS A 120 12.31 2.76 -4.27
CA HIS A 120 12.97 2.72 -5.58
C HIS A 120 14.33 2.04 -5.56
N SER A 121 15.08 2.15 -4.45
CA SER A 121 16.37 1.45 -4.31
C SER A 121 16.22 -0.07 -4.19
N LEU A 122 15.07 -0.54 -3.69
CA LEU A 122 14.81 -1.95 -3.45
C LEU A 122 14.18 -2.66 -4.65
N ILE A 123 13.33 -1.96 -5.43
CA ILE A 123 12.51 -2.56 -6.46
C ILE A 123 12.89 -2.00 -7.83
N ASP A 124 13.49 -2.85 -8.66
CA ASP A 124 13.97 -2.49 -9.99
C ASP A 124 12.97 -2.78 -11.13
N GLY A 125 11.82 -3.36 -10.82
CA GLY A 125 10.77 -3.70 -11.79
C GLY A 125 11.07 -4.88 -12.72
N GLN A 126 12.19 -5.59 -12.56
CA GLN A 126 12.62 -6.65 -13.50
C GLN A 126 12.25 -8.08 -13.06
N GLY A 127 11.42 -8.23 -12.02
CA GLY A 127 11.08 -9.52 -11.42
C GLY A 127 10.51 -10.53 -12.43
N SER A 128 9.52 -10.12 -13.22
CA SER A 128 8.88 -10.96 -14.23
C SER A 128 9.85 -11.40 -15.33
N SER A 129 10.68 -10.49 -15.85
CA SER A 129 11.73 -10.84 -16.84
C SER A 129 12.67 -11.90 -16.28
N ARG A 130 13.18 -11.71 -15.05
CA ARG A 130 14.09 -12.68 -14.42
C ARG A 130 13.46 -14.05 -14.22
N VAL A 131 12.17 -14.11 -13.90
CA VAL A 131 11.45 -15.39 -13.77
C VAL A 131 11.33 -16.09 -15.13
N VAL A 132 10.95 -15.36 -16.18
CA VAL A 132 10.85 -15.90 -17.55
C VAL A 132 12.21 -16.43 -18.02
N ASP A 133 13.28 -15.65 -17.83
CA ASP A 133 14.63 -16.07 -18.20
C ASP A 133 15.04 -17.36 -17.49
N ARG A 134 14.70 -17.51 -16.20
CA ARG A 134 14.98 -18.75 -15.47
C ARG A 134 14.16 -19.92 -15.97
N ILE A 135 12.86 -19.75 -16.26
CA ILE A 135 12.01 -20.83 -16.77
C ILE A 135 12.51 -21.32 -18.13
N ILE A 136 12.88 -20.41 -19.03
CA ILE A 136 13.37 -20.76 -20.37
C ILE A 136 14.73 -21.49 -20.29
N ASN A 137 15.63 -21.03 -19.41
CA ASN A 137 16.99 -21.58 -19.29
C ASN A 137 17.11 -22.81 -18.37
N VAL A 138 16.03 -23.29 -17.75
CA VAL A 138 16.02 -24.53 -16.92
C VAL A 138 15.95 -25.81 -17.77
N ASN A 139 15.78 -25.69 -19.10
CA ASN A 139 15.75 -26.83 -20.04
C ASN A 139 17.12 -27.17 -20.68
N HIS A 140 18.24 -26.89 -20.00
CA HIS A 140 19.59 -27.31 -20.43
C HIS A 140 20.35 -28.01 -19.29
#